data_AF-A0A377A0N7-F1
#
_entry.id   AF-A0A377A0N7-F1
#
_cell.length_a   1.000
_cell.length_b   1.000
_cell.length_c   1.000
_cell.angle_alpha   90.00
_cell.angle_beta   90.00
_cell.angle_gamma   90.00
#
_symmetry.space_group_name_H-M   'P 1'
#
loop_
_entity.id
_entity.type
_entity.pdbx_description
1 polymer ?
#
loop_
_entity_poly.entity_id
_entity_poly.type
_entity_poly.pdbx_seq_one_letter_code
_entity_poly.pdbx_strand_id
1 'polypeptide(L)'
;MKSIFLGKLNYTKRDGPAQGRPLIDTAIDASEVILALAPETNGHVAVKAWQALGEITGREHTHLALHKEDEKIRFRDIQAQPRKIISSPTWSGLESDHVSYNAGYTNVS
;
A
#
# COMPACT_ATOMS: atom_id res chain seq x y z
N MET A 1 -10.16 10.59 -2.87
CA MET A 1 -8.97 10.43 -3.74
C MET A 1 -8.71 8.99 -4.19
N LYS A 2 -8.72 7.96 -3.32
CA LYS A 2 -8.47 6.53 -3.70
C LYS A 2 -9.51 5.93 -4.69
N SER A 3 -10.79 6.30 -4.57
CA SER A 3 -11.87 5.82 -5.46
C SER A 3 -11.67 6.19 -6.94
N ILE A 4 -10.95 7.28 -7.23
CA ILE A 4 -10.72 7.75 -8.61
C ILE A 4 -9.65 6.88 -9.29
N PHE A 5 -8.62 6.48 -8.55
CA PHE A 5 -7.55 5.64 -9.11
C PHE A 5 -8.07 4.25 -9.49
N LEU A 6 -8.72 3.56 -8.54
CA LEU A 6 -9.30 2.23 -8.82
C LEU A 6 -10.40 2.29 -9.88
N GLY A 7 -11.19 3.37 -9.93
CA GLY A 7 -12.19 3.55 -10.98
C GLY A 7 -11.58 3.78 -12.38
N LYS A 8 -10.34 4.28 -12.47
CA LYS A 8 -9.61 4.35 -13.75
C LYS A 8 -9.00 3.00 -14.15
N LEU A 9 -8.59 2.20 -13.16
CA LEU A 9 -7.91 0.93 -13.39
C LEU A 9 -8.89 -0.21 -13.70
N ASN A 10 -9.94 -0.33 -12.89
CA ASN A 10 -10.92 -1.41 -12.98
C ASN A 10 -12.20 -0.96 -13.72
N TYR A 11 -12.24 0.27 -14.24
CA TYR A 11 -13.49 0.94 -14.66
C TYR A 11 -14.50 1.08 -13.51
N THR A 12 -15.68 1.61 -13.80
CA THR A 12 -16.73 1.82 -12.80
C THR A 12 -18.05 1.19 -13.22
N LYS A 13 -18.86 0.82 -12.23
CA LYS A 13 -20.22 0.31 -12.47
C LYS A 13 -21.08 1.41 -13.10
N ARG A 14 -21.76 1.10 -14.20
CA ARG A 14 -22.53 2.06 -15.00
C ARG A 14 -23.89 2.39 -14.39
N ASP A 15 -24.51 1.45 -13.69
CA ASP A 15 -25.86 1.55 -13.13
C ASP A 15 -26.01 0.74 -11.82
N GLY A 16 -27.22 0.77 -11.26
CA GLY A 16 -27.58 0.02 -10.06
C GLY A 16 -27.05 0.60 -8.74
N PRO A 17 -27.21 -0.12 -7.61
CA PRO A 17 -26.89 0.39 -6.28
C PRO A 17 -25.43 0.78 -6.06
N ALA A 18 -24.51 0.23 -6.85
CA ALA A 18 -23.08 0.51 -6.79
C ALA A 18 -22.59 1.44 -7.93
N GLN A 19 -23.50 2.15 -8.59
CA GLN A 19 -23.15 3.07 -9.68
C GLN A 19 -22.00 4.02 -9.31
N GLY A 20 -21.03 4.14 -10.21
CA GLY A 20 -19.83 4.98 -10.04
C GLY A 20 -18.73 4.38 -9.16
N ARG A 21 -18.95 3.22 -8.53
CA ARG A 21 -17.91 2.51 -7.76
C ARG A 21 -16.99 1.71 -8.71
N PRO A 22 -15.71 1.51 -8.35
CA PRO A 22 -14.80 0.65 -9.11
C PRO A 22 -15.35 -0.77 -9.25
N LEU A 23 -15.12 -1.41 -10.40
CA LEU A 23 -15.49 -2.82 -10.58
C LEU A 23 -14.56 -3.75 -9.79
N ILE A 24 -15.12 -4.90 -9.39
CA ILE A 24 -14.40 -6.04 -8.80
C ILE A 24 -15.01 -7.31 -9.42
N ASP A 25 -14.95 -7.39 -10.76
CA ASP A 25 -15.60 -8.47 -11.51
C ASP A 25 -14.62 -9.63 -11.79
N THR A 26 -13.32 -9.35 -11.85
CA THR A 26 -12.26 -10.33 -12.09
C THR A 26 -11.31 -10.48 -10.88
N ALA A 27 -10.56 -11.58 -10.86
CA ALA A 27 -9.49 -11.77 -9.87
C ALA A 27 -8.38 -10.71 -9.98
N ILE A 28 -8.16 -10.16 -11.18
CA ILE A 28 -7.19 -9.07 -11.40
C ILE A 28 -7.73 -7.78 -10.76
N ASP A 29 -9.01 -7.47 -10.94
CA ASP A 29 -9.64 -6.30 -10.32
C ASP A 29 -9.52 -6.36 -8.79
N ALA A 30 -9.82 -7.52 -8.20
CA ALA A 30 -9.68 -7.76 -6.77
C ALA A 30 -8.22 -7.61 -6.29
N SER A 31 -7.27 -8.14 -7.07
CA SER A 31 -5.84 -8.02 -6.76
C SER A 31 -5.38 -6.56 -6.79
N GLU A 32 -5.79 -5.78 -7.79
CA GLU A 32 -5.46 -4.36 -7.89
C GLU A 32 -6.10 -3.53 -6.76
N VAL A 33 -7.29 -3.92 -6.25
CA VAL A 33 -7.87 -3.32 -5.04
C VAL A 33 -6.96 -3.53 -3.84
N ILE A 34 -6.46 -4.75 -3.63
CA ILE A 34 -5.53 -5.06 -2.53
C ILE A 34 -4.25 -4.21 -2.67
N LEU A 35 -3.60 -4.27 -3.84
CA LEU A 35 -2.33 -3.57 -4.11
C LEU A 35 -2.47 -2.04 -4.05
N ALA A 36 -3.62 -1.48 -4.42
CA ALA A 36 -3.81 -0.03 -4.38
C ALA A 36 -4.11 0.49 -2.97
N LEU A 37 -4.72 -0.32 -2.10
CA LEU A 37 -5.20 0.11 -0.80
C LEU A 37 -4.25 -0.23 0.34
N ALA A 38 -3.37 -1.22 0.20
CA ALA A 38 -2.45 -1.67 1.24
C ALA A 38 -1.17 -0.80 1.31
N PRO A 39 -0.70 -0.43 2.51
CA PRO A 39 0.55 0.32 2.70
C PRO A 39 1.78 -0.45 2.21
N GLU A 40 1.80 -1.78 2.29
CA GLU A 40 2.93 -2.61 1.88
C GLU A 40 3.21 -2.56 0.36
N THR A 41 2.27 -2.05 -0.43
CA THR A 41 2.31 -2.11 -1.90
C THR A 41 2.05 -0.76 -2.57
N ASN A 42 1.71 0.27 -1.78
CA ASN A 42 1.48 1.63 -2.25
C ASN A 42 2.10 2.63 -1.25
N GLY A 43 3.19 3.27 -1.66
CA GLY A 43 3.98 4.18 -0.83
C GLY A 43 3.18 5.35 -0.26
N HIS A 44 2.25 5.89 -1.03
CA HIS A 44 1.35 6.96 -0.54
C HIS A 44 0.47 6.49 0.62
N VAL A 45 0.09 5.21 0.63
CA VAL A 45 -0.65 4.63 1.76
C VAL A 45 0.30 4.34 2.91
N ALA A 46 1.52 3.87 2.64
CA ALA A 46 2.54 3.65 3.67
C ALA A 46 2.85 4.93 4.45
N VAL A 47 3.14 6.04 3.77
CA VAL A 47 3.44 7.34 4.40
C VAL A 47 2.27 7.79 5.28
N LYS A 48 1.04 7.69 4.78
CA LYS A 48 -0.17 8.02 5.57
C LYS A 48 -0.36 7.12 6.78
N ALA A 49 -0.07 5.83 6.64
CA ALA A 49 -0.19 4.87 7.73
C ALA A 49 0.85 5.15 8.82
N TRP A 50 2.10 5.43 8.45
CA TRP A 50 3.15 5.82 9.38
C TRP A 50 2.86 7.15 10.07
N GLN A 51 2.29 8.12 9.34
CA GLN A 51 1.84 9.39 9.92
C GLN A 51 0.76 9.15 11.00
N ALA A 52 -0.24 8.33 10.70
CA ALA A 52 -1.30 7.99 11.65
C ALA A 52 -0.75 7.28 12.92
N LEU A 53 0.21 6.37 12.76
CA LEU A 53 0.88 5.77 13.93
C LEU A 53 1.72 6.81 14.71
N GLY A 54 2.30 7.79 14.03
CA GLY A 54 3.03 8.88 14.65
C GLY A 54 2.16 9.75 15.55
N GLU A 55 0.91 10.01 15.16
CA GLU A 55 -0.07 10.71 15.99
C GLU A 55 -0.38 9.96 17.30
N ILE A 56 -0.41 8.62 17.25
CA ILE A 56 -0.69 7.77 18.43
C ILE A 56 0.54 7.70 19.35
N THR A 57 1.73 7.55 18.77
CA THR A 57 2.97 7.31 19.53
C THR A 57 3.70 8.58 19.95
N GLY A 58 3.34 9.74 19.36
CA GLY A 58 4.02 11.01 19.57
C GLY A 58 5.40 11.09 18.90
N ARG A 59 5.72 10.20 17.96
CA ARG A 59 7.02 10.13 17.25
C ARG A 59 6.82 10.19 15.74
N GLU A 60 7.79 10.77 15.05
CA GLU A 60 7.82 10.81 13.58
C GLU A 60 8.29 9.43 13.05
N HIS A 61 7.51 8.82 12.15
CA HIS A 61 7.83 7.50 11.57
C HIS A 61 7.80 7.46 10.03
N THR A 62 7.39 8.53 9.36
CA THR A 62 7.22 8.57 7.90
C THR A 62 8.53 8.39 7.14
N HIS A 63 9.67 8.73 7.75
CA HIS A 63 11.00 8.43 7.20
C HIS A 63 11.19 6.95 6.79
N LEU A 64 10.46 6.02 7.42
CA LEU A 64 10.47 4.59 7.09
C LEU A 64 9.85 4.26 5.73
N ALA A 65 9.07 5.18 5.13
CA ALA A 65 8.39 4.97 3.85
C ALA A 65 8.59 6.11 2.82
N LEU A 66 9.05 7.30 3.22
CA LEU A 66 9.18 8.47 2.32
C LEU A 66 10.01 8.18 1.06
N HIS A 67 11.12 7.43 1.21
CA HIS A 67 11.98 7.06 0.08
C HIS A 67 11.28 6.18 -0.98
N LYS A 68 10.14 5.59 -0.64
CA LYS A 68 9.30 4.75 -1.50
C LYS A 68 7.88 5.31 -1.70
N GLU A 69 7.63 6.57 -1.39
CA GLU A 69 6.28 7.16 -1.48
C GLU A 69 5.64 7.02 -2.88
N ASP A 70 6.47 7.13 -3.91
CA ASP A 70 6.02 7.00 -5.30
C ASP A 70 5.76 5.55 -5.74
N GLU A 71 6.28 4.56 -5.00
CA GLU A 71 6.20 3.15 -5.33
C GLU A 71 4.75 2.65 -5.31
N LYS A 72 4.36 1.97 -6.39
CA LYS A 72 3.01 1.43 -6.60
C LYS A 72 3.13 0.08 -7.31
N ILE A 73 3.04 -0.99 -6.54
CA ILE A 73 3.11 -2.34 -7.07
C ILE A 73 1.81 -2.65 -7.84
N ARG A 74 1.93 -3.24 -9.04
CA ARG A 74 0.78 -3.65 -9.88
C ARG A 74 0.82 -5.14 -10.16
N PHE A 75 -0.35 -5.71 -10.45
CA PHE A 75 -0.49 -7.13 -10.69
C PHE A 75 0.36 -7.59 -11.89
N ARG A 76 0.36 -6.81 -12.98
CA ARG A 76 1.17 -7.14 -14.16
C ARG A 76 2.68 -7.00 -13.92
N ASP A 77 3.09 -6.11 -13.02
CA ASP A 77 4.51 -5.93 -12.69
C ASP A 77 5.04 -7.13 -11.90
N ILE A 78 4.27 -7.67 -10.95
CA ILE A 78 4.65 -8.85 -10.17
C ILE A 78 4.63 -10.13 -10.99
N GLN A 79 3.77 -10.23 -12.01
CA GLN A 79 3.82 -11.32 -12.99
C GLN A 79 5.11 -11.28 -13.81
N ALA A 80 5.59 -10.10 -14.17
CA ALA A 80 6.84 -9.94 -14.90
C ALA A 80 8.05 -10.29 -14.03
N GLN A 81 8.06 -9.85 -12.77
CA GLN A 81 9.07 -10.22 -11.79
C GLN A 81 8.57 -9.90 -10.37
N PRO A 82 8.78 -10.79 -9.38
CA PRO A 82 8.46 -10.50 -7.98
C PRO A 82 9.03 -9.17 -7.50
N ARG A 83 8.27 -8.44 -6.67
CA ARG A 83 8.66 -7.14 -6.13
C ARG A 83 8.83 -7.23 -4.61
N LYS A 84 9.84 -6.56 -4.08
CA LYS A 84 10.01 -6.34 -2.63
C LYS A 84 8.98 -5.32 -2.17
N ILE A 85 8.34 -5.58 -1.03
CA ILE A 85 7.29 -4.72 -0.46
C ILE A 85 7.87 -3.52 0.29
N ILE A 86 6.99 -2.63 0.73
CA ILE A 86 7.30 -1.39 1.45
C ILE A 86 7.17 -1.62 2.96
N SER A 87 8.06 -1.00 3.74
CA SER A 87 7.94 -0.97 5.21
C SER A 87 6.62 -0.35 5.64
N SER A 88 5.88 -1.03 6.51
CA SER A 88 4.52 -0.69 6.90
C SER A 88 4.31 -0.80 8.41
N PRO A 89 3.50 0.07 9.03
CA PRO A 89 3.21 0.00 10.47
C PRO A 89 2.34 -1.20 10.86
N THR A 90 1.83 -1.98 9.88
CA THR A 90 1.20 -3.28 10.13
C THR A 90 2.18 -4.28 10.74
N TRP A 91 3.48 -4.10 10.47
CA TRP A 91 4.56 -5.01 10.85
C TRP A 91 5.58 -4.31 11.75
N SER A 92 6.35 -5.12 12.48
CA SER A 92 7.35 -4.62 13.44
C SER A 92 8.80 -4.73 12.97
N GLY A 93 9.02 -5.14 11.71
CA GLY A 93 10.33 -5.16 11.06
C GLY A 93 10.45 -4.15 9.94
N LEU A 94 11.67 -3.97 9.42
CA LEU A 94 11.96 -3.08 8.31
C LEU A 94 12.27 -3.84 7.03
N GLU A 95 11.66 -3.40 5.94
CA GLU A 95 12.05 -3.77 4.59
C GLU A 95 13.13 -2.80 4.12
N SER A 96 14.39 -3.22 4.26
CA SER A 96 15.57 -2.41 3.95
C SER A 96 16.59 -3.21 3.13
N ASP A 97 17.44 -2.52 2.38
CA ASP A 97 18.55 -3.14 1.64
C ASP A 97 19.81 -3.26 2.51
N HIS A 98 19.82 -2.67 3.71
CA HIS A 98 20.93 -2.69 4.65
C HIS A 98 20.69 -3.58 5.88
N VAL A 99 19.43 -3.76 6.26
CA VAL A 99 19.04 -4.66 7.37
C VAL A 99 17.95 -5.60 6.90
N SER A 100 18.10 -6.88 7.22
CA SER A 100 17.05 -7.88 6.97
C SER A 100 15.86 -7.64 7.90
N TYR A 101 14.67 -8.04 7.45
CA TYR A 101 13.48 -7.98 8.29
C TYR A 101 13.70 -8.73 9.62
N ASN A 102 13.51 -8.03 10.73
CA ASN A 102 13.60 -8.57 12.08
C ASN A 102 12.36 -8.11 12.88
N ALA A 103 11.59 -9.06 13.40
CA ALA A 103 10.39 -8.74 14.14
C ALA A 103 10.73 -8.03 15.47
N GLY A 104 10.04 -6.92 15.75
CA GLY A 104 10.27 -6.09 16.93
C GLY A 104 11.31 -4.99 16.73
N TYR A 105 11.95 -4.90 15.55
CA TYR A 105 12.92 -3.86 15.25
C TYR A 105 12.36 -2.46 15.53
N THR A 106 11.18 -2.13 15.01
CA THR A 106 10.54 -0.81 15.18
C THR A 106 10.08 -0.53 16.61
N ASN A 107 10.04 -1.54 17.48
CA ASN A 107 9.70 -1.37 18.90
C ASN A 107 10.94 -1.03 19.75
N VAL A 108 12.11 -1.51 19.35
CA VAL A 108 13.35 -1.41 20.13
C VAL A 108 14.24 -0.26 19.65
N SER A 109 14.18 0.07 18.34
CA SER A 109 15.01 1.09 17.70
C SER A 109 14.51 2.52 17.90
#